data_AF-A0A522BUB9-F1
#
_entry.id   AF-A0A522BUB9-F1
#
_cell.length_a   1.000
_cell.length_b   1.000
_cell.length_c   1.000
_cell.angle_alpha   90.00
_cell.angle_beta   90.00
_cell.angle_gamma   90.00
#
_symmetry.space_group_name_H-M   'P 1'
#
loop_
_entity.id
_entity.type
_entity.pdbx_description
1 polymer ?
#
loop_
_entity_poly.entity_id
_entity_poly.type
_entity_poly.pdbx_seq_one_letter_code
_entity_poly.pdbx_strand_id
1 'polypeptide(L)'
;MTARPLAVTADPDVLDDLLRLAATVGVELEVAADPGAARRSWPTAPFVVVGVDAVPGVARLRLPRRAGVVVLGQDLDDAGIWEAAVRVGGEQVVFLPDAERWLADRFADAAEGGREQGALVAVLGGRGGAGATTFACALAVTATRAGRLALLVDGDPLGGGIDLVFGGEQDPGLRWPELV
;
A
#
# COMPACT_ATOMS: atom_id res chain seq x y z
N MET A 1 -15.94 -6.97 -6.79
CA MET A 1 -15.15 -7.95 -6.00
C MET A 1 -13.83 -7.30 -5.68
N THR A 2 -13.48 -7.14 -4.41
CA THR A 2 -12.18 -6.64 -3.98
C THR A 2 -11.12 -7.70 -4.29
N ALA A 3 -10.07 -7.32 -5.01
CA ALA A 3 -8.99 -8.23 -5.35
C ALA A 3 -8.17 -8.55 -4.10
N ARG A 4 -7.81 -9.82 -3.90
CA ARG A 4 -7.09 -10.30 -2.72
C ARG A 4 -5.65 -10.64 -3.07
N PRO A 5 -4.69 -10.49 -2.12
CA PRO A 5 -3.33 -10.98 -2.34
C PRO A 5 -3.36 -12.48 -2.66
N LEU A 6 -2.50 -12.91 -3.58
CA LEU A 6 -2.46 -14.26 -4.10
C LEU A 6 -1.26 -15.02 -3.52
N ALA A 7 -1.49 -16.17 -2.90
CA ALA A 7 -0.47 -17.14 -2.55
C ALA A 7 -0.45 -18.28 -3.57
N VAL A 8 0.70 -18.57 -4.16
CA VAL A 8 0.90 -19.67 -5.11
C VAL A 8 1.91 -20.65 -4.51
N THR A 9 1.42 -21.76 -3.98
CA THR A 9 2.23 -22.82 -3.35
C THR A 9 1.41 -24.10 -3.26
N ALA A 10 2.03 -25.25 -3.51
CA ALA A 10 1.50 -26.57 -3.18
C ALA A 10 2.05 -27.09 -1.83
N ASP A 11 3.09 -26.46 -1.31
CA ASP A 11 3.69 -26.78 -0.02
C ASP A 11 2.76 -26.33 1.13
N PRO A 12 2.27 -27.26 1.97
CA PRO A 12 1.35 -26.95 3.06
C PRO A 12 2.00 -26.14 4.18
N ASP A 13 3.30 -26.32 4.44
CA ASP A 13 3.99 -25.60 5.50
C ASP A 13 4.16 -24.12 5.11
N VAL A 14 4.54 -23.88 3.84
CA VAL A 14 4.57 -22.53 3.27
C VAL A 14 3.18 -21.90 3.27
N LEU A 15 2.15 -22.66 2.90
CA LEU A 15 0.79 -22.15 2.89
C LEU A 15 0.34 -21.74 4.30
N ASP A 16 0.59 -22.57 5.31
CA ASP A 16 0.25 -22.29 6.69
C ASP A 16 1.00 -21.07 7.23
N ASP A 17 2.27 -20.89 6.88
CA ASP A 17 3.03 -19.68 7.20
C ASP A 17 2.40 -18.42 6.59
N LEU A 18 2.05 -18.45 5.30
CA LEU A 18 1.44 -17.31 4.62
C LEU A 18 0.06 -16.97 5.18
N LEU A 19 -0.77 -18.00 5.45
CA LEU A 19 -2.09 -17.82 6.05
C LEU A 19 -1.98 -17.27 7.46
N ARG A 20 -1.03 -17.78 8.27
CA ARG A 20 -0.74 -17.25 9.61
C ARG A 20 -0.38 -15.77 9.53
N LEU A 21 0.55 -15.39 8.66
CA LEU A 21 1.00 -14.00 8.52
C LEU A 21 -0.13 -13.08 8.06
N ALA A 22 -0.91 -13.47 7.06
CA ALA A 22 -2.05 -12.68 6.59
C ALA A 22 -3.12 -12.50 7.68
N ALA A 23 -3.36 -13.54 8.49
CA ALA A 23 -4.31 -13.47 9.61
C ALA A 23 -3.89 -12.45 10.68
N THR A 24 -2.59 -12.23 10.90
CA THR A 24 -2.12 -11.23 11.89
C THR A 24 -2.55 -9.80 11.56
N VAL A 25 -2.78 -9.50 10.28
CA VAL A 25 -3.23 -8.19 9.77
C VAL A 25 -4.68 -8.22 9.27
N GLY A 26 -5.42 -9.31 9.53
CA GLY A 26 -6.83 -9.43 9.15
C GLY A 26 -7.09 -9.52 7.64
N VAL A 27 -6.12 -10.02 6.86
CA VAL A 27 -6.20 -10.12 5.40
C VAL A 27 -6.49 -11.56 4.98
N GLU A 28 -7.46 -11.73 4.07
CA GLU A 28 -7.73 -13.03 3.44
C GLU A 28 -6.93 -13.17 2.14
N LEU A 29 -6.16 -14.25 2.02
CA LEU A 29 -5.43 -14.59 0.80
C LEU A 29 -6.33 -15.37 -0.16
N GLU A 30 -6.14 -15.13 -1.45
CA GLU A 30 -6.53 -16.11 -2.46
C GLU A 30 -5.42 -17.14 -2.63
N VAL A 31 -5.77 -18.43 -2.61
CA VAL A 31 -4.78 -19.52 -2.65
C VAL A 31 -4.88 -20.27 -3.98
N ALA A 32 -3.74 -20.41 -4.65
CA ALA A 32 -3.57 -21.23 -5.83
C ALA A 32 -2.59 -22.37 -5.51
N ALA A 33 -3.15 -23.56 -5.27
CA ALA A 33 -2.38 -24.79 -5.00
C ALA A 33 -1.54 -25.26 -6.21
N ASP A 34 -1.83 -24.73 -7.40
CA ASP A 34 -1.03 -24.97 -8.58
C ASP A 34 -0.91 -23.71 -9.45
N PRO A 35 0.16 -23.60 -10.26
CA PRO A 35 0.37 -22.44 -11.13
C PRO A 35 -0.75 -22.19 -12.16
N GLY A 36 -1.48 -23.24 -12.57
CA GLY A 36 -2.60 -23.14 -13.48
C GLY A 36 -3.79 -22.42 -12.85
N ALA A 37 -4.09 -22.70 -11.58
CA ALA A 37 -5.09 -21.99 -10.79
C ALA A 37 -4.77 -20.50 -10.63
N ALA A 38 -3.48 -20.15 -10.50
CA ALA A 38 -3.02 -18.77 -10.35
C ALA A 38 -3.37 -17.88 -11.56
N ARG A 39 -3.51 -18.45 -12.77
CA ARG A 39 -3.78 -17.69 -14.01
C ARG A 39 -4.97 -16.75 -13.93
N ARG A 40 -6.04 -17.14 -13.22
CA ARG A 40 -7.27 -16.35 -13.14
C ARG A 40 -7.06 -15.05 -12.35
N SER A 41 -6.28 -15.12 -11.29
CA SER A 41 -6.20 -14.06 -10.28
C SER A 41 -4.89 -13.29 -10.37
N TRP A 42 -3.90 -13.85 -11.07
CA TRP A 42 -2.60 -13.22 -11.32
C TRP A 42 -2.69 -11.80 -11.89
N PRO A 43 -3.57 -11.46 -12.86
CA PRO A 43 -3.59 -10.10 -13.40
C PRO A 43 -4.17 -9.06 -12.43
N THR A 44 -5.07 -9.48 -11.54
CA THR A 44 -5.87 -8.58 -10.71
C THR A 44 -5.45 -8.54 -9.26
N ALA A 45 -4.69 -9.54 -8.76
CA ALA A 45 -4.21 -9.56 -7.39
C ALA A 45 -3.45 -8.25 -7.08
N PRO A 46 -3.58 -7.64 -5.90
CA PRO A 46 -2.79 -6.46 -5.54
C PRO A 46 -1.32 -6.83 -5.21
N PHE A 47 -1.08 -8.06 -4.75
CA PHE A 47 0.23 -8.59 -4.37
C PHE A 47 0.26 -10.10 -4.57
N VAL A 48 1.41 -10.67 -4.95
CA VAL A 48 1.56 -12.10 -5.24
C VAL A 48 2.78 -12.66 -4.52
N VAL A 49 2.58 -13.71 -3.74
CA VAL A 49 3.64 -14.51 -3.11
C VAL A 49 3.71 -15.86 -3.79
N VAL A 50 4.88 -16.26 -4.27
CA VAL A 50 5.12 -17.55 -4.92
C VAL A 50 6.07 -18.36 -4.04
N GLY A 51 5.62 -19.52 -3.57
CA GLY A 51 6.49 -20.49 -2.90
C GLY A 51 7.54 -21.02 -3.88
N VAL A 52 8.73 -21.33 -3.39
CA VAL A 52 9.84 -21.87 -4.20
C VAL A 52 9.44 -23.11 -5.01
N ASP A 53 8.57 -23.94 -4.46
CA ASP A 53 7.99 -25.14 -5.08
C ASP A 53 7.18 -24.82 -6.36
N ALA A 54 6.49 -23.68 -6.38
CA ALA A 54 5.64 -23.26 -7.48
C ALA A 54 6.38 -22.49 -8.59
N VAL A 55 7.57 -21.95 -8.31
CA VAL A 55 8.35 -21.12 -9.24
C VAL A 55 8.57 -21.80 -10.60
N PRO A 56 9.02 -23.08 -10.69
CA PRO A 56 9.24 -23.73 -11.98
C PRO A 56 7.98 -23.80 -12.84
N GLY A 57 6.82 -24.06 -12.22
CA GLY A 57 5.56 -24.14 -12.92
C GLY A 57 5.03 -22.77 -13.34
N VAL A 58 5.14 -21.75 -12.49
CA VAL A 58 4.79 -20.35 -12.84
C VAL A 58 5.66 -19.85 -14.01
N ALA A 59 6.96 -20.13 -13.99
CA ALA A 59 7.89 -19.74 -15.05
C ALA A 59 7.52 -20.37 -16.41
N ARG A 60 7.06 -21.63 -16.42
CA ARG A 60 6.60 -22.32 -17.64
C ARG A 60 5.32 -21.72 -18.22
N LEU A 61 4.42 -21.23 -17.37
CA LEU A 61 3.14 -20.66 -17.82
C LEU A 61 3.27 -19.28 -18.47
N ARG A 62 4.43 -18.61 -18.30
CA ARG A 62 4.72 -17.27 -18.82
C ARG A 62 3.60 -16.27 -18.53
N LEU A 63 3.20 -16.20 -17.26
CA LEU A 63 2.18 -15.25 -16.81
C LEU A 63 2.63 -13.80 -17.11
N PRO A 64 1.68 -12.86 -17.35
CA PRO A 64 2.02 -11.47 -17.61
C PRO A 64 2.90 -10.88 -16.50
N ARG A 65 3.96 -10.14 -16.88
CA ARG A 65 4.79 -9.44 -15.90
C ARG A 65 4.00 -8.33 -15.22
N ARG A 66 4.24 -8.17 -13.92
CA ARG A 66 3.56 -7.22 -13.05
C ARG A 66 4.46 -6.87 -11.87
N ALA A 67 4.18 -5.73 -11.24
CA ALA A 67 4.78 -5.38 -9.97
C ALA A 67 4.15 -6.17 -8.81
N GLY A 68 4.82 -6.19 -7.67
CA GLY A 68 4.37 -6.80 -6.43
C GLY A 68 4.37 -8.33 -6.48
N VAL A 69 5.35 -8.94 -7.14
CA VAL A 69 5.57 -10.39 -7.13
C VAL A 69 6.79 -10.68 -6.27
N VAL A 70 6.66 -11.59 -5.31
CA VAL A 70 7.76 -11.98 -4.42
C VAL A 70 7.84 -13.49 -4.33
N VAL A 71 9.06 -14.00 -4.16
CA VAL A 71 9.30 -15.43 -3.99
C VAL A 71 9.64 -15.72 -2.54
N LEU A 72 8.96 -16.68 -1.93
CA LEU A 72 9.29 -17.17 -0.60
C LEU A 72 10.27 -18.34 -0.74
N GLY A 73 11.50 -18.13 -0.29
CA GLY A 73 12.53 -19.16 -0.23
C GLY A 73 12.50 -19.92 1.09
N GLN A 74 12.99 -21.16 1.05
CA GLN A 74 13.17 -22.01 2.22
C GLN A 74 14.62 -22.10 2.68
N ASP A 75 15.59 -21.93 1.76
CA ASP A 75 17.03 -22.02 2.04
C ASP A 75 17.78 -20.88 1.32
N LEU A 76 18.59 -20.14 2.08
CA LEU A 76 19.41 -19.02 1.59
C LEU A 76 20.55 -19.48 0.67
N ASP A 77 20.98 -20.74 0.81
CA ASP A 77 22.12 -21.29 0.07
C ASP A 77 21.75 -21.82 -1.33
N ASP A 78 20.46 -21.82 -1.69
CA ASP A 78 20.01 -22.20 -3.03
C ASP A 78 20.21 -21.05 -4.04
N ALA A 79 21.39 -20.99 -4.66
CA ALA A 79 21.69 -20.01 -5.71
C ALA A 79 20.69 -20.07 -6.90
N GLY A 80 20.02 -21.19 -7.13
CA GLY A 80 19.03 -21.35 -8.20
C GLY A 80 17.76 -20.54 -7.97
N ILE A 81 17.44 -20.22 -6.71
CA ILE A 81 16.20 -19.51 -6.36
C ILE A 81 16.16 -18.10 -6.91
N TRP A 82 17.31 -17.39 -6.91
CA TRP A 82 17.42 -16.03 -7.40
C TRP A 82 17.20 -15.97 -8.91
N GLU A 83 17.81 -16.88 -9.67
CA GLU A 83 17.60 -16.96 -11.12
C GLU A 83 16.14 -17.33 -11.45
N ALA A 84 15.57 -18.27 -10.70
CA ALA A 84 14.20 -18.72 -10.88
C ALA A 84 13.19 -17.60 -10.56
N ALA A 85 13.44 -16.81 -9.52
CA ALA A 85 12.64 -15.63 -9.16
C ALA A 85 12.62 -14.59 -10.28
N VAL A 86 13.78 -14.30 -10.90
CA VAL A 86 13.86 -13.37 -12.04
C VAL A 86 13.03 -13.86 -13.23
N ARG A 87 12.98 -15.18 -13.47
CA ARG A 87 12.18 -15.76 -14.57
C ARG A 87 10.68 -15.55 -14.38
N VAL A 88 10.19 -15.56 -13.13
CA VAL A 88 8.78 -15.27 -12.82
C VAL A 88 8.48 -13.78 -12.64
N GLY A 89 9.50 -12.92 -12.76
CA GLY A 89 9.36 -11.48 -12.53
C GLY A 89 9.25 -11.11 -11.05
N GLY A 90 9.79 -11.94 -10.16
CA GLY A 90 9.88 -11.64 -8.74
C GLY A 90 10.79 -10.43 -8.51
N GLU A 91 10.29 -9.46 -7.74
CA GLU A 91 11.02 -8.27 -7.33
C GLU A 91 12.06 -8.58 -6.27
N GLN A 92 11.83 -9.64 -5.50
CA GLN A 92 12.65 -10.06 -4.37
C GLN A 92 12.40 -11.53 -4.02
N VAL A 93 13.41 -12.14 -3.41
CA VAL A 93 13.30 -13.40 -2.69
C VAL A 93 13.39 -13.10 -1.20
N VAL A 94 12.44 -13.60 -0.42
CA VAL A 94 12.34 -13.39 1.03
C VAL A 94 12.31 -14.72 1.76
N PHE A 95 12.73 -14.72 3.02
CA PHE A 95 12.90 -15.91 3.84
C PHE A 95 12.29 -15.69 5.22
N LEU A 96 11.68 -16.73 5.79
CA LEU A 96 11.15 -16.70 7.16
C LEU A 96 12.20 -17.26 8.12
N PRO A 97 12.27 -16.74 9.37
CA PRO A 97 11.35 -15.78 9.98
C PRO A 97 11.65 -14.30 9.69
N ASP A 98 12.78 -13.98 9.06
CA ASP A 98 13.27 -12.59 8.94
C ASP A 98 12.30 -11.65 8.21
N ALA A 99 11.56 -12.16 7.23
CA ALA A 99 10.60 -11.39 6.44
C ALA A 99 9.16 -11.39 6.99
N GLU A 100 8.87 -12.01 8.13
CA GLU A 100 7.49 -12.14 8.64
C GLU A 100 6.78 -10.78 8.77
N ARG A 101 7.41 -9.83 9.48
CA ARG A 101 6.85 -8.48 9.68
C ARG A 101 6.67 -7.74 8.36
N TRP A 102 7.69 -7.81 7.51
CA TRP A 102 7.65 -7.15 6.21
C TRP A 102 6.52 -7.73 5.34
N LEU A 103 6.33 -9.05 5.33
CA LEU A 103 5.29 -9.69 4.54
C LEU A 103 3.88 -9.37 5.08
N ALA A 104 3.71 -9.32 6.40
CA ALA A 104 2.47 -8.88 7.03
C ALA A 104 2.12 -7.43 6.65
N ASP A 105 3.09 -6.50 6.71
CA ASP A 105 2.91 -5.11 6.28
C ASP A 105 2.50 -5.04 4.79
N ARG A 106 3.11 -5.85 3.92
CA ARG A 106 2.76 -5.92 2.50
C ARG A 106 1.37 -6.49 2.24
N PHE A 107 0.92 -7.46 3.03
CA PHE A 107 -0.46 -7.95 2.95
C PHE A 107 -1.47 -6.88 3.35
N ALA A 108 -1.19 -6.13 4.43
CA ALA A 108 -2.02 -4.99 4.84
C ALA A 108 -2.10 -3.92 3.75
N ASP A 109 -0.96 -3.47 3.22
CA ASP A 109 -0.88 -2.52 2.10
C ASP A 109 -1.71 -2.98 0.89
N ALA A 110 -1.62 -4.28 0.57
CA ALA A 110 -2.29 -4.85 -0.60
C ALA A 110 -3.82 -4.93 -0.42
N ALA A 111 -4.29 -5.14 0.82
CA ALA A 111 -5.71 -5.18 1.15
C ALA A 111 -6.36 -3.79 1.21
N GLU A 112 -5.61 -2.75 1.61
CA GLU A 112 -6.07 -1.36 1.57
C GLU A 112 -6.27 -0.84 0.13
N GLY A 113 -5.77 -1.57 -0.87
CA GLY A 113 -5.78 -1.19 -2.27
C GLY A 113 -4.57 -0.33 -2.62
N GLY A 114 -4.14 -0.37 -3.89
CA GLY A 114 -3.01 0.44 -4.34
C GLY A 114 -3.25 1.90 -3.98
N ARG A 115 -2.35 2.49 -3.18
CA ARG A 115 -2.40 3.91 -2.82
C ARG A 115 -2.72 4.70 -4.08
N GLU A 116 -3.89 5.35 -4.14
CA GLU A 116 -4.14 6.27 -5.25
C GLU A 116 -2.96 7.24 -5.28
N GLN A 117 -2.30 7.34 -6.43
CA GLN A 117 -1.17 8.23 -6.58
C GLN A 117 -1.66 9.66 -6.40
N GLY A 118 -1.40 10.22 -5.21
CA GLY A 118 -1.69 11.60 -4.87
C GLY A 118 -0.45 12.49 -5.07
N ALA A 119 -0.68 13.77 -5.33
CA ALA A 119 0.38 14.78 -5.30
C ALA A 119 0.45 15.40 -3.90
N LEU A 120 1.65 15.47 -3.32
CA LEU A 120 1.93 16.26 -2.12
C LEU A 120 2.44 17.63 -2.53
N VAL A 121 1.80 18.69 -2.07
CA VAL A 121 2.24 20.08 -2.28
C VAL A 121 2.62 20.69 -0.94
N ALA A 122 3.90 21.01 -0.75
CA ALA A 122 4.40 21.72 0.42
C ALA A 122 4.54 23.22 0.10
N VAL A 123 4.01 24.07 0.97
CA VAL A 123 3.99 25.53 0.79
C VAL A 123 4.72 26.18 1.96
N LEU A 124 5.82 26.87 1.68
CA LEU A 124 6.61 27.56 2.70
C LEU A 124 6.54 29.08 2.46
N GLY A 125 6.09 29.83 3.47
CA GLY A 125 6.16 31.29 3.44
C GLY A 125 7.60 31.77 3.67
N GLY A 126 8.12 32.63 2.80
CA GLY A 126 9.46 33.21 2.98
C GLY A 126 9.57 34.22 4.14
N ARG A 127 8.43 34.66 4.69
CA ARG A 127 8.30 35.56 5.84
C ARG A 127 6.90 35.47 6.45
N GLY A 128 6.71 36.04 7.64
CA GLY A 128 5.39 36.29 8.20
C GLY A 128 4.52 37.12 7.25
N GLY A 129 3.27 36.70 7.05
CA GLY A 129 2.35 37.36 6.13
C GLY A 129 2.65 37.14 4.63
N ALA A 130 3.49 36.17 4.27
CA ALA A 130 3.74 35.82 2.86
C ALA A 130 2.53 35.17 2.14
N GLY A 131 1.45 34.87 2.87
CA GLY A 131 0.22 34.33 2.29
C GLY A 131 0.16 32.81 2.19
N ALA A 132 1.02 32.06 2.91
CA ALA A 132 0.97 30.60 2.92
C ALA A 132 -0.41 30.06 3.36
N THR A 133 -0.98 30.61 4.44
CA THR A 133 -2.32 30.28 4.94
C THR A 133 -3.39 30.60 3.89
N THR A 134 -3.33 31.77 3.25
CA THR A 134 -4.27 32.17 2.20
C THR A 134 -4.20 31.23 1.00
N PHE A 135 -3.00 30.80 0.61
CA PHE A 135 -2.82 29.85 -0.49
C PHE A 135 -3.37 28.46 -0.15
N ALA A 136 -3.16 27.97 1.08
CA ALA A 136 -3.78 26.73 1.56
C ALA A 136 -5.33 26.81 1.52
N CYS A 137 -5.90 27.94 1.95
CA CYS A 137 -7.34 28.20 1.85
C CYS A 137 -7.83 28.18 0.40
N ALA A 138 -7.09 28.84 -0.51
CA ALA A 138 -7.41 28.86 -1.94
C ALA A 138 -7.37 27.47 -2.58
N LEU A 139 -6.40 26.63 -2.21
CA LEU A 139 -6.32 25.24 -2.65
C LEU A 139 -7.55 24.44 -2.22
N ALA A 140 -7.96 24.55 -0.95
CA ALA A 140 -9.14 23.87 -0.42
C ALA A 140 -10.43 24.30 -1.16
N VAL A 141 -10.64 25.62 -1.31
CA VAL A 141 -11.79 26.16 -2.07
C VAL A 141 -11.80 25.67 -3.51
N THR A 142 -10.64 25.64 -4.15
CA THR A 142 -10.51 25.19 -5.55
C THR A 142 -10.79 23.69 -5.68
N ALA A 143 -10.29 22.86 -4.76
CA ALA A 143 -10.57 21.43 -4.72
C ALA A 143 -12.07 21.15 -4.56
N THR A 144 -12.73 21.83 -3.60
CA THR A 144 -14.18 21.73 -3.40
C THR A 144 -14.96 22.15 -4.63
N ARG A 145 -14.60 23.27 -5.27
CA ARG A 145 -15.23 23.75 -6.52
C ARG A 145 -15.03 22.79 -7.69
N ALA A 146 -13.95 22.02 -7.69
CA ALA A 146 -13.71 20.95 -8.66
C ALA A 146 -14.44 19.64 -8.34
N GLY A 147 -15.33 19.63 -7.33
CA GLY A 147 -16.12 18.46 -6.93
C GLY A 147 -15.33 17.43 -6.11
N ARG A 148 -14.16 17.81 -5.57
CA ARG A 148 -13.36 16.93 -4.70
C ARG A 148 -13.78 17.11 -3.25
N LEU A 149 -13.73 16.01 -2.49
CA LEU A 149 -13.78 16.09 -1.04
C LEU A 149 -12.47 16.74 -0.55
N ALA A 150 -12.58 17.85 0.17
CA ALA A 150 -11.45 18.59 0.70
C ALA A 150 -11.66 18.88 2.18
N LEU A 151 -10.61 18.64 2.97
CA LEU A 151 -10.51 19.01 4.37
C LEU A 151 -9.35 19.99 4.52
N LEU A 152 -9.59 21.11 5.21
CA LEU A 152 -8.57 22.08 5.57
C LEU A 152 -8.48 22.14 7.09
N VAL A 153 -7.26 22.03 7.61
CA VAL A 153 -6.98 22.05 9.05
C VAL A 153 -5.92 23.11 9.31
N ASP A 154 -6.15 23.97 10.30
CA ASP A 154 -5.14 24.88 10.82
C ASP A 154 -4.55 24.27 12.08
N GLY A 155 -3.28 23.88 12.01
CA GLY A 155 -2.54 23.31 13.13
C GLY A 155 -1.51 24.27 13.73
N ASP A 156 -1.47 25.54 13.31
CA ASP A 156 -0.48 26.51 13.79
C ASP A 156 -0.95 27.12 15.13
N PRO A 157 -0.33 26.78 16.28
CA PRO A 157 -0.73 27.32 17.57
C PRO A 157 -0.43 28.82 17.72
N LEU A 158 0.39 29.39 16.84
CA LEU A 158 0.75 30.80 16.84
C LEU A 158 0.04 31.58 15.71
N GLY A 159 -0.78 30.88 14.91
CA GLY A 159 -1.51 31.43 13.79
C GLY A 159 -2.72 32.26 14.22
N GLY A 160 -3.17 33.13 13.32
CA GLY A 160 -4.40 33.92 13.54
C GLY A 160 -5.70 33.11 13.37
N GLY A 161 -5.62 31.87 12.88
CA GLY A 161 -6.77 31.04 12.54
C GLY A 161 -7.20 31.18 11.08
N ILE A 162 -7.55 30.04 10.46
CA ILE A 162 -8.13 30.00 9.11
C ILE A 162 -9.54 30.59 9.02
N ASP A 163 -10.26 30.65 10.14
CA ASP A 163 -11.60 31.24 10.20
C ASP A 163 -11.59 32.72 9.86
N LEU A 164 -10.55 33.47 10.24
CA LEU A 164 -10.35 34.86 9.81
C LEU A 164 -10.21 34.99 8.28
N VAL A 165 -9.63 33.99 7.60
CA VAL A 165 -9.47 34.01 6.14
C VAL A 165 -10.80 33.75 5.44
N PHE A 166 -11.69 32.97 6.08
CA PHE A 166 -13.03 32.67 5.56
C PHE A 166 -14.11 33.62 6.07
N GLY A 167 -13.81 34.51 7.02
CA GLY A 167 -14.80 35.38 7.66
C GLY A 167 -15.75 34.63 8.60
N GLY A 168 -15.32 33.49 9.14
CA GLY A 168 -16.11 32.62 10.02
C GLY A 168 -15.75 32.75 11.50
N GLU A 169 -15.03 33.80 11.89
CA GLU A 169 -14.55 34.00 13.26
C GLU A 169 -15.69 34.16 14.30
N GLN A 170 -16.88 34.51 13.84
CA GLN A 170 -18.09 34.58 14.66
C GLN A 170 -18.89 33.27 14.66
N ASP A 171 -18.51 32.31 13.81
CA ASP A 171 -19.24 31.04 13.69
C ASP A 171 -18.91 30.13 14.89
N PRO A 172 -19.95 29.58 15.55
CA PRO A 172 -19.78 28.71 16.70
C PRO A 172 -19.08 27.40 16.30
N GLY A 173 -18.17 26.92 17.16
CA GLY A 173 -17.50 25.64 16.96
C GLY A 173 -16.10 25.62 17.58
N LEU A 174 -15.60 24.42 17.86
CA LEU A 174 -14.27 24.25 18.44
C LEU A 174 -13.18 24.65 17.43
N ARG A 175 -12.16 25.38 17.90
CA ARG A 175 -10.94 25.69 17.15
C ARG A 175 -9.81 24.74 17.53
N TRP A 176 -8.80 24.61 16.67
CA TRP A 176 -7.67 23.70 16.92
C TRP A 176 -6.98 23.91 18.27
N PRO A 177 -6.70 25.15 18.73
CA PRO A 177 -6.13 25.39 20.07
C PRO A 177 -7.01 24.94 21.24
N GLU A 178 -8.30 24.68 21.02
CA GLU A 178 -9.23 24.20 22.04
C GLU A 178 -9.33 22.67 22.08
N LEU A 179 -8.72 22.00 21.09
CA LEU A 179 -8.70 20.53 20.96
C LEU A 179 -7.39 19.89 21.44
N VAL A 180 -6.32 20.69 21.62
CA VAL A 180 -4.95 20.22 21.96
C VAL A 180 -4.44 20.75 23.28
#